data_AF-M1D5Z3-F1
#
_entry.id   AF-M1D5Z3-F1
#
_cell.length_a   1.000
_cell.length_b   1.000
_cell.length_c   1.000
_cell.angle_alpha   90.00
_cell.angle_beta   90.00
_cell.angle_gamma   90.00
#
_symmetry.space_group_name_H-M   'P 1'
#
loop_
_entity.id
_entity.type
_entity.pdbx_description
1 polymer ?
#
loop_
_entity_poly.entity_id
_entity_poly.type
_entity_poly.pdbx_seq_one_letter_code
_entity_poly.pdbx_strand_id
1 'polypeptide(L)'
;MPHGQVAPLHLYFTCRGKGDYQIDYKPAPRISEADKTNDQRSLHRALDRRLYLLVHGATQGSGKPVWHFPEKVYESEENLRKCAESALESFIGDLSHTYFVGNAPMGHMVMQSTEDKKIPSIKRFFFKSQVIAANKFDIRKCDDFVWVTKDELLEYFPEQAEFLNKMIIS
;
A
#
# COMPACT_ATOMS: atom_id res chain seq x y z
N MET A 1 49.37 30.73 39.60
CA MET A 1 49.03 30.68 38.15
C MET A 1 48.35 29.36 37.86
N PRO A 2 47.01 29.29 37.72
CA PRO A 2 46.36 28.16 37.07
C PRO A 2 45.59 28.59 35.81
N HIS A 3 45.59 27.65 34.87
CA HIS A 3 45.09 27.70 33.51
C HIS A 3 43.65 28.19 33.35
N GLY A 4 43.45 29.13 32.40
CA GLY A 4 42.13 29.51 31.90
C GLY A 4 41.55 28.41 31.02
N GLN A 5 40.48 27.78 31.52
CA GLN A 5 39.70 26.78 30.82
C GLN A 5 38.65 27.50 29.96
N VAL A 6 38.73 27.35 28.65
CA VAL A 6 37.80 27.95 27.68
C VAL A 6 36.52 27.10 27.66
N ALA A 7 35.41 27.64 28.17
CA ALA A 7 34.10 27.00 28.09
C ALA A 7 33.41 27.34 26.75
N PRO A 8 32.78 26.37 26.06
CA PRO A 8 32.15 26.59 24.77
C PRO A 8 30.86 27.42 24.89
N LEU A 9 30.72 28.41 24.02
CA LEU A 9 29.55 29.25 23.83
C LEU A 9 28.32 28.39 23.48
N HIS A 10 27.43 28.17 24.44
CA HIS A 10 26.06 27.74 24.17
C HIS A 10 25.32 28.90 23.50
N LEU A 11 24.94 28.73 22.24
CA LEU A 11 24.05 29.64 21.52
C LEU A 11 22.65 29.55 22.13
N TYR A 12 22.31 30.51 22.99
CA TYR A 12 20.95 30.70 23.48
C TYR A 12 20.10 31.28 22.36
N PHE A 13 19.29 30.46 21.70
CA PHE A 13 18.15 30.96 20.93
C PHE A 13 17.05 31.38 21.91
N THR A 14 16.92 32.68 22.16
CA THR A 14 15.79 33.23 22.92
C THR A 14 14.56 33.30 22.01
N CYS A 15 13.75 32.25 22.00
CA CYS A 15 12.40 32.32 21.43
C CYS A 15 11.50 33.15 22.36
N ARG A 16 11.32 34.42 22.02
CA ARG A 16 10.45 35.35 22.76
C ARG A 16 9.02 35.24 22.23
N GLY A 17 8.31 34.20 22.66
CA GLY A 17 6.87 34.06 22.50
C GLY A 17 6.28 33.45 23.78
N LYS A 18 5.58 34.25 24.58
CA LYS A 18 4.80 33.75 25.73
C LYS A 18 3.54 33.08 25.20
N GLY A 19 3.59 31.77 25.04
CA GLY A 19 2.40 30.92 25.00
C GLY A 19 2.43 30.06 26.27
N ASP A 20 1.38 30.14 27.09
CA ASP A 20 1.29 29.47 28.41
C ASP A 20 1.10 27.94 28.33
N TYR A 21 1.52 27.31 27.23
CA TYR A 21 1.49 25.86 27.01
C TYR A 21 2.92 25.31 26.98
N GLN A 22 3.56 25.18 28.14
CA GLN A 22 4.76 24.36 28.31
C GLN A 22 4.36 22.88 28.34
N ILE A 23 4.00 22.33 27.18
CA ILE A 23 3.86 20.88 27.02
C ILE A 23 5.19 20.39 26.43
N ASP A 24 5.96 19.65 27.22
CA ASP A 24 7.11 18.91 26.70
C ASP A 24 6.62 17.97 25.59
N TYR A 25 7.05 18.22 24.36
CA TYR A 25 6.67 17.40 23.21
C TYR A 25 7.17 15.96 23.41
N LYS A 26 6.23 15.04 23.63
CA LYS A 26 6.51 13.60 23.65
C LYS A 26 5.99 13.00 22.34
N PRO A 27 6.87 12.54 21.44
CA PRO A 27 6.43 11.90 20.21
C PRO A 27 5.63 10.64 20.53
N ALA A 28 4.60 10.37 19.73
CA ALA A 28 3.85 9.12 19.84
C ALA A 28 4.78 7.92 19.59
N PRO A 29 4.54 6.78 20.26
CA PRO A 29 5.32 5.57 20.02
C PRO A 29 5.16 5.12 18.56
N ARG A 30 6.23 4.56 17.99
CA ARG A 30 6.22 4.03 16.61
C ARG A 30 5.34 2.79 16.46
N ILE A 31 5.13 2.06 17.56
CA ILE A 31 4.32 0.84 17.61
C ILE A 31 2.92 1.24 18.03
N SER A 32 1.96 1.04 17.14
CA SER A 32 0.54 1.33 17.39
C SER A 32 -0.14 0.16 18.13
N GLU A 33 -1.40 0.34 18.51
CA GLU A 33 -2.22 -0.75 19.05
C GLU A 33 -2.50 -1.83 17.99
N ALA A 34 -2.67 -1.42 16.73
CA ALA A 34 -2.87 -2.33 15.60
C ALA A 34 -1.64 -3.22 15.34
N ASP A 35 -0.44 -2.73 15.64
CA ASP A 35 0.79 -3.54 15.60
C ASP A 35 0.79 -4.63 16.69
N LYS A 36 0.27 -4.32 17.88
CA LYS A 36 0.21 -5.27 18.99
C LYS A 36 -0.83 -6.36 18.76
N THR A 37 -1.96 -6.01 18.17
CA THR A 37 -3.04 -6.95 17.85
C THR A 37 -2.90 -7.59 16.47
N ASN A 38 -1.89 -7.20 15.69
CA ASN A 38 -1.66 -7.64 14.33
C ASN A 38 -2.88 -7.41 13.42
N ASP A 39 -3.57 -6.27 13.57
CA ASP A 39 -4.80 -5.97 12.82
C ASP A 39 -4.46 -5.67 11.35
N GLN A 40 -4.74 -6.63 10.47
CA GLN A 40 -4.51 -6.54 9.03
C GLN A 40 -5.57 -5.73 8.29
N ARG A 41 -6.65 -5.28 8.95
CA ARG A 41 -7.67 -4.42 8.32
C ARG A 41 -7.37 -2.94 8.49
N SER A 42 -6.53 -2.59 9.45
CA SER A 42 -6.18 -1.20 9.77
C SER A 42 -4.97 -0.71 8.98
N LEU A 43 -5.05 0.53 8.48
CA LEU A 43 -3.92 1.25 7.89
C LEU A 43 -2.95 1.79 8.95
N HIS A 44 -3.34 1.78 10.23
CA HIS A 44 -2.52 2.28 11.34
C HIS A 44 -1.53 1.26 11.88
N ARG A 45 -1.26 0.19 11.11
CA ARG A 45 -0.28 -0.86 11.40
C ARG A 45 0.97 -0.64 10.56
N ALA A 46 2.14 -0.96 11.10
CA ALA A 46 3.45 -0.92 10.45
C ALA A 46 3.71 0.41 9.75
N LEU A 47 3.56 1.52 10.50
CA LEU A 47 3.71 2.90 9.98
C LEU A 47 5.11 3.20 9.41
N ASP A 48 6.08 2.36 9.70
CA ASP A 48 7.44 2.39 9.16
C ASP A 48 7.59 1.64 7.82
N ARG A 49 6.59 0.83 7.43
CA ARG A 49 6.60 0.00 6.23
C ARG A 49 5.49 0.41 5.26
N ARG A 50 5.62 -0.03 4.01
CA ARG A 50 4.55 0.11 3.00
C ARG A 50 3.58 -1.05 3.13
N LEU A 51 2.29 -0.70 3.16
CA LEU A 51 1.18 -1.65 3.13
C LEU A 51 0.65 -1.79 1.70
N TYR A 52 0.27 -3.02 1.34
CA TYR A 52 -0.32 -3.38 0.06
C TYR A 52 -1.71 -3.96 0.28
N LEU A 53 -2.67 -3.55 -0.54
CA LEU A 53 -4.04 -4.03 -0.46
C LEU A 53 -4.19 -5.34 -1.23
N LEU A 54 -4.69 -6.37 -0.54
CA LEU A 54 -5.18 -7.60 -1.14
C LEU A 54 -6.67 -7.76 -0.85
N VAL A 55 -7.37 -8.32 -1.84
CA VAL A 55 -8.79 -8.64 -1.75
C VAL A 55 -8.96 -10.15 -1.94
N HIS A 56 -9.91 -10.72 -1.20
CA HIS A 56 -10.32 -12.11 -1.33
C HIS A 56 -11.60 -12.18 -2.14
N GLY A 57 -11.59 -12.95 -3.22
CA GLY A 57 -12.74 -13.12 -4.08
C GLY A 57 -12.50 -14.08 -5.24
N ALA A 58 -13.54 -14.26 -6.04
CA ALA A 58 -13.45 -15.04 -7.26
C ALA A 58 -12.64 -14.26 -8.32
N THR A 59 -11.45 -14.76 -8.64
CA THR A 59 -10.66 -14.25 -9.78
C THR A 59 -11.17 -14.84 -11.10
N GLN A 60 -10.97 -14.08 -12.18
CA GLN A 60 -11.25 -14.51 -13.55
C GLN A 60 -10.18 -15.54 -13.98
N GLY A 61 -10.36 -16.79 -13.57
CA GLY A 61 -9.44 -17.90 -13.88
C GLY A 61 -9.56 -19.09 -12.93
N SER A 62 -10.04 -18.89 -11.69
CA SER A 62 -10.35 -19.97 -10.76
C SER A 62 -11.73 -19.75 -10.16
N GLY A 63 -12.63 -20.73 -10.32
CA GLY A 63 -13.95 -20.70 -9.67
C GLY A 63 -13.91 -20.80 -8.13
N LYS A 64 -12.71 -20.83 -7.53
CA LYS A 64 -12.48 -20.79 -6.09
C LYS A 64 -12.01 -19.39 -5.70
N PRO A 65 -12.49 -18.87 -4.55
CA PRO A 65 -12.03 -17.59 -4.06
C PRO A 65 -10.57 -17.70 -3.64
N VAL A 66 -9.75 -16.75 -4.09
CA VAL A 66 -8.32 -16.68 -3.81
C VAL A 66 -7.95 -15.23 -3.50
N TRP A 67 -6.84 -15.04 -2.78
CA TRP A 67 -6.27 -13.71 -2.58
C TRP A 67 -5.71 -13.19 -3.89
N HIS A 68 -6.10 -11.98 -4.27
CA HIS A 68 -5.61 -11.31 -5.47
C HIS A 68 -5.58 -9.80 -5.28
N PHE A 69 -4.94 -9.10 -6.21
CA PHE A 69 -5.02 -7.64 -6.28
C PHE A 69 -6.37 -7.21 -6.88
N PRO A 70 -6.87 -6.00 -6.60
CA PRO A 70 -7.99 -5.42 -7.33
C PRO A 70 -7.73 -5.43 -8.83
N GLU A 71 -8.43 -6.30 -9.56
CA GLU A 71 -8.26 -6.50 -11.00
C GLU A 71 -9.61 -6.49 -11.72
N LYS A 72 -9.60 -6.10 -13.00
CA LYS A 72 -10.77 -6.06 -13.88
C LYS A 72 -10.35 -6.46 -15.29
N VAL A 73 -11.21 -7.19 -15.99
CA VAL A 73 -11.00 -7.52 -17.40
C VAL A 73 -11.15 -6.24 -18.21
N TYR A 74 -10.19 -5.99 -19.10
CA TYR A 74 -10.26 -4.87 -20.02
C TYR A 74 -11.31 -5.15 -21.10
N GLU A 75 -12.35 -4.32 -21.17
CA GLU A 75 -13.46 -4.51 -22.12
C GLU A 75 -13.64 -3.30 -23.03
N SER A 76 -13.97 -2.15 -22.44
CA SER A 76 -14.48 -0.99 -23.20
C SER A 76 -13.93 0.35 -22.73
N GLU A 77 -13.04 0.36 -21.73
CA GLU A 77 -12.43 1.58 -21.23
C GLU A 77 -11.47 2.19 -22.25
N GLU A 78 -11.33 3.51 -22.24
CA GLU A 78 -10.48 4.22 -23.20
C GLU A 78 -9.00 3.82 -23.08
N ASN A 79 -8.50 3.70 -21.84
CA ASN A 79 -7.11 3.43 -21.54
C ASN A 79 -7.00 2.37 -20.43
N LEU A 80 -5.90 1.59 -20.43
CA LEU A 80 -5.60 0.60 -19.38
C LEU A 80 -5.58 1.21 -17.97
N ARG A 81 -5.10 2.45 -17.84
CA ARG A 81 -5.13 3.17 -16.57
C ARG A 81 -6.56 3.39 -16.05
N LYS A 82 -7.49 3.83 -16.91
CA LYS A 82 -8.89 4.05 -16.53
C LYS A 82 -9.56 2.73 -16.12
N CYS A 83 -9.19 1.63 -16.78
CA CYS A 83 -9.65 0.30 -16.38
C CYS A 83 -9.17 -0.06 -14.97
N ALA A 84 -7.89 0.20 -14.65
CA ALA A 84 -7.34 0.00 -13.30
C ALA A 84 -7.97 0.92 -12.24
N GLU A 85 -8.24 2.19 -12.59
CA GLU A 85 -8.97 3.13 -11.73
C GLU A 85 -10.38 2.60 -11.45
N SER A 86 -11.14 2.23 -12.49
CA SER A 86 -12.49 1.65 -12.34
C SER A 86 -12.50 0.34 -11.55
N ALA A 87 -11.46 -0.50 -11.72
CA ALA A 87 -11.29 -1.71 -10.92
C ALA A 87 -11.18 -1.35 -9.43
N LEU A 88 -10.26 -0.44 -9.08
CA LEU A 88 -10.06 -0.01 -7.70
C LEU A 88 -11.30 0.69 -7.11
N GLU A 89 -11.96 1.53 -7.90
CA GLU A 89 -13.21 2.21 -7.52
C GLU A 89 -14.33 1.22 -7.25
N SER A 90 -14.39 0.10 -7.98
CA SER A 90 -15.41 -0.93 -7.76
C SER A 90 -15.28 -1.60 -6.37
N PHE A 91 -14.07 -1.65 -5.82
CA PHE A 91 -13.81 -2.18 -4.48
C PHE A 91 -13.89 -1.10 -3.40
N ILE A 92 -13.22 0.04 -3.59
CA ILE A 92 -13.07 1.07 -2.55
C ILE A 92 -14.23 2.09 -2.56
N GLY A 93 -14.94 2.21 -3.68
CA GLY A 93 -16.04 3.16 -3.89
C GLY A 93 -15.57 4.58 -4.21
N ASP A 94 -14.76 5.18 -3.35
CA ASP A 94 -14.26 6.55 -3.51
C ASP A 94 -12.74 6.58 -3.74
N LEU A 95 -12.33 7.11 -4.89
CA LEU A 95 -10.93 7.28 -5.26
C LEU A 95 -10.34 8.65 -4.84
N SER A 96 -11.09 9.53 -4.19
CA SER A 96 -10.66 10.90 -3.84
C SER A 96 -9.37 10.95 -3.03
N HIS A 97 -9.06 9.89 -2.28
CA HIS A 97 -7.86 9.78 -1.46
C HIS A 97 -6.78 8.87 -2.06
N THR A 98 -6.92 8.49 -3.33
CA THR A 98 -5.99 7.63 -4.05
C THR A 98 -5.34 8.37 -5.21
N TYR A 99 -4.10 8.04 -5.51
CA TYR A 99 -3.34 8.64 -6.60
C TYR A 99 -2.62 7.59 -7.42
N PHE A 100 -2.92 7.54 -8.72
CA PHE A 100 -2.26 6.66 -9.67
C PHE A 100 -0.97 7.28 -10.22
N VAL A 101 0.12 6.53 -10.14
CA VAL A 101 1.45 7.00 -10.56
C VAL A 101 1.65 6.75 -12.04
N GLY A 102 1.51 7.81 -12.84
CA GLY A 102 1.74 7.77 -14.29
C GLY A 102 0.64 7.08 -15.08
N ASN A 103 0.79 7.03 -16.41
CA ASN A 103 -0.14 6.36 -17.32
C ASN A 103 0.39 5.02 -17.86
N ALA A 104 1.67 4.73 -17.63
CA ALA A 104 2.29 3.47 -18.05
C ALA A 104 2.13 2.41 -16.95
N PRO A 105 1.93 1.13 -17.32
CA PRO A 105 1.96 0.04 -16.35
C PRO A 105 3.37 -0.11 -15.76
N MET A 106 3.46 -0.46 -14.49
CA MET A 106 4.73 -0.78 -13.82
C MET A 106 5.34 -2.09 -14.33
N GLY A 107 4.48 -3.03 -14.73
CA GLY A 107 4.90 -4.32 -15.23
C GLY A 107 3.71 -5.09 -15.79
N HIS A 108 4.01 -6.20 -16.45
CA HIS A 108 3.01 -7.10 -16.97
C HIS A 108 3.39 -8.54 -16.66
N MET A 109 2.38 -9.39 -16.52
CA MET A 109 2.54 -10.83 -16.31
C MET A 109 1.62 -11.57 -17.27
N VAL A 110 2.16 -12.60 -17.91
CA VAL A 110 1.42 -13.45 -18.83
C VAL A 110 1.10 -14.74 -18.11
N MET A 111 -0.18 -14.99 -17.84
CA MET A 111 -0.65 -16.28 -17.36
C MET A 111 -1.05 -17.12 -18.57
N GLN A 112 -0.34 -18.23 -18.76
CA GLN A 112 -0.69 -19.25 -19.73
C GLN A 112 -1.66 -20.22 -19.07
N SER A 113 -2.79 -20.51 -19.72
CA SER A 113 -3.72 -21.56 -19.29
C SER A 113 -3.06 -22.91 -19.55
N THR A 114 -2.73 -23.64 -18.48
CA THR A 114 -1.92 -24.87 -18.58
C THR A 114 -2.71 -26.07 -19.14
N GLU A 115 -4.04 -26.01 -19.23
CA GLU A 115 -4.82 -27.23 -19.51
C GLU A 115 -5.59 -27.25 -20.83
N ASP A 116 -5.81 -26.12 -21.51
CA ASP A 116 -6.47 -26.14 -22.82
C ASP A 116 -6.04 -24.95 -23.69
N LYS A 117 -5.45 -25.25 -24.86
CA LYS A 117 -5.08 -24.28 -25.92
C LYS A 117 -6.26 -23.46 -26.48
N LYS A 118 -7.46 -23.60 -25.93
CA LYS A 118 -8.68 -22.87 -26.29
C LYS A 118 -8.91 -21.61 -25.45
N ILE A 119 -8.30 -21.50 -24.26
CA ILE A 119 -8.46 -20.31 -23.41
C ILE A 119 -7.33 -19.33 -23.77
N PRO A 120 -7.64 -18.08 -24.18
CA PRO A 120 -6.62 -17.11 -24.54
C PRO A 120 -5.69 -16.82 -23.35
N SER A 121 -4.40 -16.64 -23.63
CA SER A 121 -3.41 -16.23 -22.62
C SER A 121 -3.83 -14.89 -22.02
N ILE A 122 -4.00 -14.84 -20.69
CA ILE A 122 -4.40 -13.61 -20.00
C ILE A 122 -3.14 -12.81 -19.68
N LYS A 123 -3.11 -11.54 -20.12
CA LYS A 123 -2.05 -10.59 -19.78
C LYS A 123 -2.55 -9.66 -18.70
N ARG A 124 -1.92 -9.70 -17.52
CA ARG A 124 -2.19 -8.78 -16.41
C ARG A 124 -1.22 -7.63 -16.48
N PHE A 125 -1.74 -6.41 -16.39
CA PHE A 125 -0.94 -5.18 -16.32
C PHE A 125 -1.08 -4.56 -14.93
N PHE A 126 0.04 -4.28 -14.29
CA PHE A 126 0.08 -3.73 -12.94
C PHE A 126 0.23 -2.22 -12.98
N PHE A 127 -0.61 -1.51 -12.24
CA PHE A 127 -0.54 -0.07 -12.06
C PHE A 127 -0.28 0.25 -10.59
N LYS A 128 0.52 1.29 -10.34
CA LYS A 128 0.76 1.78 -8.97
C LYS A 128 -0.31 2.77 -8.59
N SER A 129 -0.95 2.54 -7.46
CA SER A 129 -1.73 3.55 -6.75
C SER A 129 -1.15 3.76 -5.34
N GLN A 130 -1.30 4.99 -4.83
CA GLN A 130 -0.89 5.36 -3.48
C GLN A 130 -2.07 5.98 -2.75
N VAL A 131 -2.19 5.70 -1.46
CA VAL A 131 -3.18 6.31 -0.57
C VAL A 131 -2.55 7.57 0.03
N ILE A 132 -3.19 8.72 -0.13
CA ILE A 132 -2.64 10.01 0.31
C ILE A 132 -3.16 10.41 1.69
N ALA A 133 -4.46 10.24 1.96
CA ALA A 133 -5.09 10.83 3.15
C ALA A 133 -6.28 10.04 3.71
N ALA A 134 -6.52 8.82 3.24
CA ALA A 134 -7.60 8.00 3.78
C ALA A 134 -7.12 7.26 5.03
N ASN A 135 -7.87 7.42 6.12
CA ASN A 135 -7.68 6.63 7.34
C ASN A 135 -8.51 5.33 7.31
N LYS A 136 -9.56 5.30 6.47
CA LYS A 136 -10.47 4.15 6.33
C LYS A 136 -11.00 4.09 4.91
N PHE A 137 -11.03 2.88 4.37
CA PHE A 137 -11.73 2.57 3.13
C PHE A 137 -12.85 1.60 3.44
N ASP A 138 -14.07 1.92 2.98
CA ASP A 138 -15.18 1.01 3.03
C ASP A 138 -15.10 0.11 1.79
N ILE A 139 -14.33 -0.97 1.89
CA ILE A 139 -14.16 -1.91 0.79
C ILE A 139 -15.46 -2.70 0.64
N ARG A 140 -16.11 -2.55 -0.52
CA ARG A 140 -17.36 -3.18 -0.92
C ARG A 140 -17.06 -4.23 -2.00
N LYS A 141 -17.94 -5.22 -2.15
CA LYS A 141 -17.84 -6.29 -3.18
C LYS A 141 -16.60 -7.21 -3.10
N CYS A 142 -16.07 -7.44 -1.91
CA CYS A 142 -15.11 -8.52 -1.65
C CYS A 142 -15.59 -9.35 -0.45
N ASP A 143 -15.21 -10.62 -0.40
CA ASP A 143 -15.51 -11.47 0.77
C ASP A 143 -14.68 -11.01 1.97
N ASP A 144 -13.40 -10.68 1.72
CA ASP A 144 -12.48 -10.16 2.72
C ASP A 144 -11.41 -9.27 2.08
N PHE A 145 -10.73 -8.46 2.89
CA PHE A 145 -9.60 -7.64 2.46
C PHE A 145 -8.55 -7.55 3.57
N VAL A 146 -7.29 -7.41 3.16
CA VAL A 146 -6.17 -7.25 4.08
C VAL A 146 -5.15 -6.26 3.55
N TRP A 147 -4.51 -5.55 4.48
CA TRP A 147 -3.33 -4.73 4.26
C TRP A 147 -2.11 -5.50 4.73
N VAL A 148 -1.27 -5.89 3.78
CA VAL A 148 -0.10 -6.74 4.03
C VAL A 148 1.18 -5.96 3.80
N THR A 149 2.21 -6.31 4.55
CA THR A 149 3.56 -5.83 4.29
C THR A 149 4.17 -6.53 3.08
N LYS A 150 5.30 -6.03 2.57
CA LYS A 150 6.02 -6.68 1.46
C LYS A 150 6.37 -8.13 1.77
N ASP A 151 6.80 -8.43 2.99
CA ASP A 151 7.20 -9.79 3.39
C ASP A 151 6.01 -10.75 3.33
N GLU A 152 4.89 -10.36 3.95
CA GLU A 152 3.64 -11.12 3.92
C GLU A 152 3.10 -11.29 2.50
N LEU A 153 3.21 -10.26 1.66
CA LEU A 153 2.77 -10.32 0.26
C LEU A 153 3.47 -11.44 -0.51
N LEU A 154 4.75 -11.70 -0.24
CA LEU A 154 5.51 -12.77 -0.89
C LEU A 154 5.05 -14.16 -0.42
N GLU A 155 4.56 -14.28 0.81
CA GLU A 155 3.98 -15.53 1.34
C GLU A 155 2.64 -15.87 0.67
N TYR A 156 1.82 -14.86 0.34
CA TYR A 156 0.56 -15.07 -0.37
C TYR A 156 0.76 -15.51 -1.84
N PHE A 157 1.85 -15.09 -2.49
CA PHE A 157 2.10 -15.34 -3.91
C PHE A 157 3.48 -15.97 -4.15
N PRO A 158 3.72 -17.23 -3.73
CA PRO A 158 5.04 -17.84 -3.83
C PRO A 158 5.52 -18.00 -5.27
N GLU A 159 4.63 -18.33 -6.20
CA GLU A 159 4.98 -18.51 -7.62
C GLU A 159 5.36 -17.19 -8.32
N GLN A 160 4.76 -16.08 -7.88
CA GLN A 160 4.98 -14.75 -8.45
C GLN A 160 5.89 -13.87 -7.60
N ALA A 161 6.42 -14.40 -6.49
CA ALA A 161 7.18 -13.67 -5.48
C ALA A 161 8.39 -12.93 -6.07
N GLU A 162 9.17 -13.60 -6.93
CA GLU A 162 10.34 -12.96 -7.55
C GLU A 162 9.98 -11.76 -8.42
N PHE A 163 8.87 -11.84 -9.16
CA PHE A 163 8.40 -10.77 -10.01
C PHE A 163 7.87 -9.60 -9.18
N LEU A 164 7.05 -9.88 -8.15
CA LEU A 164 6.54 -8.86 -7.23
C LEU A 164 7.68 -8.18 -6.48
N ASN A 165 8.71 -8.92 -6.07
CA ASN A 165 9.87 -8.37 -5.38
C ASN A 165 10.65 -7.38 -6.26
N LYS A 166 10.73 -7.63 -7.58
CA LYS A 166 11.36 -6.70 -8.55
C LYS A 166 10.51 -5.46 -8.79
N MET A 167 9.17 -5.58 -8.83
CA MET A 167 8.29 -4.43 -9.06
C MET A 167 8.13 -3.53 -7.83
N ILE A 168 8.19 -4.11 -6.63
CA ILE A 168 7.87 -3.45 -5.37
C ILE A 168 9.17 -3.08 -4.63
N ILE A 169 9.53 -1.79 -4.74
CA ILE A 169 10.70 -1.23 -4.06
C ILE A 169 10.36 -0.97 -2.59
N SER A 170 11.25 -1.40 -1.68
CA SER A 170 11.17 -1.16 -0.23
C SER A 170 11.39 0.31 0.10
#